data_AF-A0A6J8AS06-F1
#
_entry.id   AF-A0A6J8AS06-F1
#
_cell.length_a   1.000
_cell.length_b   1.000
_cell.length_c   1.000
_cell.angle_alpha   90.00
_cell.angle_beta   90.00
_cell.angle_gamma   90.00
#
_symmetry.space_group_name_H-M   'P 1'
#
loop_
_entity.id
_entity.type
_entity.pdbx_description
1 polymer ?
#
loop_
_entity_poly.entity_id
_entity_poly.type
_entity_poly.pdbx_seq_one_letter_code
_entity_poly.pdbx_strand_id
1 'polypeptide(L)'
;MRYAESDSSENPLDYNLPGFRLVHLEVLVIGLVCFPKFNASFQKMSNLHTLIFDACFVCYLSNETFMNFPQNVKELYMRSCKHFFVVEIDALKYFPMLRILDISDTPISLVQALQMVYPLQNTNMDLINFHHVSVESSQTYPYDVILTPKVMEYISTICIKTVDISENNICSIRNKSLILFQYPQCFEQLILSANKFGIGYFITDFLRFVYLVTNLTLFDYSYIPLEYKNPQFLHYSSDFEV
;
A
#
# COMPACT_ATOMS: atom_id res chain seq x y z
N MET A 1 -2.11 4.39 28.98
CA MET A 1 -0.80 5.07 29.05
C MET A 1 -0.92 6.34 28.25
N ARG A 2 -0.76 7.51 28.88
CA ARG A 2 -0.64 8.79 28.17
C ARG A 2 0.70 8.75 27.45
N TYR A 3 0.71 8.83 26.12
CA TYR A 3 1.95 9.19 25.43
C TYR A 3 2.39 10.52 26.02
N ALA A 4 3.58 10.53 26.62
CA ALA A 4 4.23 11.77 26.96
C ALA A 4 4.31 12.57 25.66
N GLU A 5 3.74 13.78 25.67
CA GLU A 5 4.07 14.82 24.71
C GLU A 5 5.57 15.06 24.86
N SER A 6 6.38 14.27 24.14
CA SER A 6 7.77 14.61 23.93
C SER A 6 7.72 15.81 22.99
N ASP A 7 7.96 16.95 23.59
CA ASP A 7 8.28 18.24 22.99
C ASP A 7 9.51 18.08 22.08
N SER A 8 9.34 17.36 20.97
CA SER A 8 10.31 17.22 19.91
C SER A 8 9.99 18.30 18.90
N SER A 9 10.45 19.50 19.23
CA SER A 9 10.77 20.54 18.25
C SER A 9 11.92 20.12 17.33
N GLU A 10 11.90 18.87 16.85
CA GLU A 10 12.71 18.45 15.71
C GLU A 10 12.15 19.21 14.51
N ASN A 11 12.79 20.34 14.19
CA ASN A 11 12.54 21.03 12.94
C ASN A 11 12.54 19.98 11.83
N PRO A 12 11.44 19.84 11.06
CA PRO A 12 11.39 18.88 9.98
C PRO A 12 12.60 19.16 9.10
N LEU A 13 13.43 18.14 8.87
CA LEU A 13 14.57 18.23 7.95
C LEU A 13 14.01 18.63 6.58
N ASP A 14 14.17 19.90 6.26
CA ASP A 14 13.81 20.47 4.98
C ASP A 14 14.88 20.03 3.98
N TYR A 15 14.49 19.27 2.96
CA TYR A 15 15.39 18.89 1.87
C TYR A 15 15.69 20.12 1.00
N ASN A 16 16.46 21.05 1.56
CA ASN A 16 16.92 22.25 0.89
C ASN A 16 18.15 21.92 0.03
N LEU A 17 17.88 21.55 -1.22
CA LEU A 17 18.89 21.46 -2.26
C LEU A 17 19.01 22.82 -2.97
N PRO A 18 19.99 23.69 -2.65
CA PRO A 18 20.14 24.97 -3.32
C PRO A 18 20.56 24.78 -4.79
N GLY A 19 19.69 25.19 -5.72
CA GLY A 19 20.09 25.55 -7.09
C GLY A 19 20.56 24.43 -8.03
N PHE A 20 20.52 23.16 -7.63
CA PHE A 20 20.96 22.08 -8.50
C PHE A 20 20.04 21.91 -9.71
N ARG A 21 20.63 21.83 -10.91
CA ARG A 21 19.95 21.50 -12.16
C ARG A 21 20.11 20.01 -12.45
N LEU A 22 19.42 19.18 -11.67
CA LEU A 22 19.39 17.72 -11.86
C LEU A 22 18.37 17.32 -12.94
N VAL A 23 18.35 18.04 -14.07
CA VAL A 23 17.34 17.87 -15.14
C VAL A 23 17.43 16.51 -15.84
N HIS A 24 18.61 15.89 -15.79
CA HIS A 24 18.87 14.55 -16.35
C HIS A 24 18.77 13.43 -15.31
N LEU A 25 18.44 13.73 -14.05
CA LEU A 25 18.29 12.70 -13.03
C LEU A 25 17.02 11.89 -13.33
N GLU A 26 17.19 10.59 -13.53
CA GLU A 26 16.12 9.64 -13.85
C GLU A 26 15.65 8.85 -12.62
N VAL A 27 16.58 8.59 -11.70
CA VAL A 27 16.36 7.82 -10.47
C VAL A 27 16.87 8.64 -9.29
N LEU A 28 16.04 8.81 -8.27
CA LEU A 28 16.41 9.44 -7.00
C LEU A 28 16.28 8.43 -5.87
N VAL A 29 17.37 8.22 -5.15
CA VAL A 29 17.42 7.40 -3.94
C VAL A 29 17.75 8.29 -2.76
N ILE A 30 16.82 8.43 -1.82
CA ILE A 30 17.02 9.23 -0.61
C ILE A 30 16.30 8.59 0.58
N GLY A 31 16.82 8.81 1.79
CA GLY A 31 16.08 8.45 3.00
C GLY A 31 14.90 9.40 3.20
N LEU A 32 13.81 8.91 3.79
CA LEU A 32 12.74 9.75 4.33
C LEU A 32 12.89 9.90 5.84
N VAL A 33 12.50 11.08 6.33
CA VAL A 33 12.42 11.43 7.75
C VAL A 33 10.95 11.44 8.18
N CYS A 34 10.70 11.56 9.49
CA CYS A 34 9.39 11.34 10.12
C CYS A 34 8.27 12.18 9.47
N PHE A 35 8.60 13.43 9.10
CA PHE A 35 7.70 14.37 8.41
C PHE A 35 8.39 14.92 7.17
N PRO A 36 8.44 14.16 6.06
CA PRO A 36 9.23 14.54 4.90
C PRO A 36 8.64 15.79 4.22
N LYS A 37 9.50 16.77 3.92
CA LYS A 37 9.14 17.99 3.19
C LYS A 37 10.14 18.24 2.07
N PHE A 38 9.63 18.31 0.86
CA PHE A 38 10.41 18.57 -0.34
C PHE A 38 10.15 19.98 -0.82
N ASN A 39 11.20 20.74 -1.18
CA ASN A 39 11.03 22.08 -1.70
C ASN A 39 10.79 22.10 -3.22
N ALA A 40 10.41 23.25 -3.76
CA ALA A 40 10.07 23.41 -5.18
C ALA A 40 11.22 23.10 -6.17
N SER A 41 12.46 22.93 -5.72
CA SER A 41 13.57 22.58 -6.62
C SER A 41 13.48 21.15 -7.15
N PHE A 42 12.77 20.25 -6.46
CA PHE A 42 12.54 18.88 -6.93
C PHE A 42 11.73 18.83 -8.24
N GLN A 43 10.89 19.84 -8.51
CA GLN A 43 10.12 19.92 -9.76
C GLN A 43 11.01 20.10 -11.00
N LYS A 44 12.26 20.52 -10.81
CA LYS A 44 13.23 20.70 -11.90
C LYS A 44 13.82 19.39 -12.43
N MET A 45 13.60 18.27 -11.74
CA MET A 45 14.11 16.96 -12.15
C MET A 45 13.23 16.36 -13.26
N SER A 46 13.12 17.03 -14.41
CA SER A 46 12.13 16.71 -15.44
C SER A 46 12.22 15.29 -16.02
N ASN A 47 13.37 14.63 -15.90
CA ASN A 47 13.55 13.25 -16.37
C ASN A 47 13.30 12.20 -15.28
N LEU A 48 13.03 12.62 -14.05
CA LEU A 48 12.87 11.72 -12.91
C LEU A 48 11.63 10.86 -13.08
N HIS A 49 11.83 9.55 -13.12
CA HIS A 49 10.73 8.59 -13.24
C HIS A 49 10.70 7.57 -12.10
N THR A 50 11.77 7.45 -11.30
CA THR A 50 11.84 6.48 -10.19
C THR A 50 12.26 7.17 -8.89
N LEU A 51 11.47 6.97 -7.85
CA LEU A 51 11.73 7.38 -6.47
C LEU A 51 11.95 6.15 -5.59
N ILE A 52 13.07 6.14 -4.86
CA ILE A 52 13.40 5.05 -3.94
C ILE A 52 13.68 5.63 -2.55
N PHE A 53 12.85 5.19 -1.61
CA PHE A 53 12.94 5.45 -0.19
C PHE A 53 13.06 4.11 0.53
N ASP A 54 14.30 3.71 0.84
CA ASP A 54 14.59 2.40 1.43
C ASP A 54 15.08 2.55 2.86
N ALA A 55 14.73 1.61 3.73
CA ALA A 55 15.05 1.62 5.16
C ALA A 55 14.79 2.98 5.83
N CYS A 56 13.65 3.60 5.48
CA CYS A 56 13.36 4.99 5.81
C CYS A 56 12.70 5.15 7.20
N PHE A 57 12.47 6.38 7.66
CA PHE A 57 11.83 6.65 8.94
C PHE A 57 10.66 7.62 8.72
N VAL A 58 9.53 7.13 8.18
CA VAL A 58 8.36 7.97 7.88
C VAL A 58 7.35 7.80 8.99
N CYS A 59 6.79 8.90 9.51
CA CYS A 59 5.68 8.86 10.45
C CYS A 59 4.36 9.26 9.80
N TYR A 60 4.43 10.23 8.88
CA TYR A 60 3.28 10.84 8.25
C TYR A 60 3.54 11.15 6.78
N LEU A 61 2.66 10.69 5.89
CA LEU A 61 2.58 11.19 4.51
C LEU A 61 1.32 12.03 4.34
N SER A 62 1.49 13.34 4.23
CA SER A 62 0.40 14.26 3.87
C SER A 62 0.13 14.25 2.37
N ASN A 63 -1.03 14.76 1.96
CA ASN A 63 -1.38 15.05 0.58
C ASN A 63 -0.58 16.20 -0.07
N GLU A 64 0.39 16.77 0.63
CA GLU A 64 1.34 17.77 0.13
C GLU A 64 2.76 17.22 0.01
N THR A 65 3.06 16.08 0.64
CA THR A 65 4.42 15.51 0.70
C THR A 65 5.08 15.49 -0.67
N PHE A 66 4.39 14.97 -1.68
CA PHE A 66 4.96 14.81 -3.01
C PHE A 66 4.68 15.96 -3.99
N MET A 67 4.11 17.09 -3.53
CA MET A 67 3.67 18.19 -4.42
C MET A 67 4.78 18.82 -5.26
N ASN A 68 6.02 18.72 -4.78
CA ASN A 68 7.18 19.29 -5.42
C ASN A 68 7.98 18.28 -6.26
N PHE A 69 7.47 17.08 -6.48
CA PHE A 69 8.03 16.17 -7.48
C PHE A 69 7.38 16.37 -8.85
N PRO A 70 8.07 15.99 -9.94
CA PRO A 70 7.49 16.07 -11.27
C PRO A 70 6.45 14.95 -11.46
N GLN A 71 5.44 15.21 -12.29
CA GLN A 71 4.28 14.31 -12.45
C GLN A 71 4.57 13.06 -13.30
N ASN A 72 5.77 12.96 -13.88
CA ASN A 72 6.21 11.85 -14.74
C ASN A 72 6.85 10.68 -13.96
N VAL A 73 6.80 10.71 -12.61
CA VAL A 73 7.20 9.58 -11.78
C VAL A 73 6.30 8.37 -12.09
N LYS A 74 6.94 7.25 -12.43
CA LYS A 74 6.31 5.97 -12.78
C LYS A 74 6.52 4.91 -11.72
N GLU A 75 7.54 5.05 -10.89
CA GLU A 75 7.93 4.03 -9.91
C GLU A 75 8.19 4.70 -8.57
N LEU A 76 7.55 4.18 -7.53
CA LEU A 76 7.70 4.63 -6.16
C LEU A 76 7.94 3.41 -5.26
N TYR A 77 9.11 3.39 -4.64
CA TYR A 77 9.49 2.40 -3.65
C TYR A 77 9.63 3.09 -2.28
N MET A 78 8.85 2.68 -1.28
CA MET A 78 8.95 3.08 0.13
C MET A 78 9.05 1.81 1.01
N ARG A 79 10.19 1.12 0.94
CA ARG A 79 10.37 -0.21 1.51
C ARG A 79 11.04 -0.17 2.85
N SER A 80 10.68 -1.12 3.72
CA SER A 80 11.30 -1.30 5.04
C SER A 80 11.34 -0.01 5.86
N CYS A 81 10.37 0.88 5.65
CA CYS A 81 10.29 2.14 6.33
C CYS A 81 9.79 1.91 7.76
N LYS A 82 10.36 2.58 8.75
CA LYS A 82 9.99 2.43 10.16
C LYS A 82 9.03 3.54 10.57
N HIS A 83 8.19 3.24 11.58
CA HIS A 83 7.27 4.17 12.23
C HIS A 83 6.16 4.75 11.33
N PHE A 84 5.79 4.09 10.23
CA PHE A 84 4.81 4.63 9.30
C PHE A 84 3.38 4.48 9.81
N PHE A 85 2.91 5.48 10.56
CA PHE A 85 1.64 5.44 11.26
C PHE A 85 0.44 5.90 10.44
N VAL A 86 0.61 6.95 9.63
CA VAL A 86 -0.52 7.61 8.97
C VAL A 86 -0.18 8.08 7.55
N VAL A 87 -1.10 7.80 6.63
CA VAL A 87 -1.10 8.31 5.26
C VAL A 87 -2.44 9.00 5.00
N GLU A 88 -2.40 10.20 4.42
CA GLU A 88 -3.61 10.82 3.88
C GLU A 88 -4.02 10.15 2.57
N ILE A 89 -5.34 9.99 2.36
CA ILE A 89 -5.92 9.31 1.18
C ILE A 89 -5.37 9.83 -0.17
N ASP A 90 -5.01 11.11 -0.24
CA ASP A 90 -4.53 11.78 -1.45
C ASP A 90 -3.01 11.94 -1.52
N ALA A 91 -2.24 11.20 -0.70
CA ALA A 91 -0.78 11.29 -0.67
C ALA A 91 -0.15 11.12 -2.07
N LEU A 92 -0.70 10.23 -2.91
CA LEU A 92 -0.14 9.92 -4.24
C LEU A 92 -0.73 10.73 -5.40
N LYS A 93 -1.57 11.75 -5.14
CA LYS A 93 -2.25 12.51 -6.22
C LYS A 93 -1.32 13.19 -7.24
N TYR A 94 -0.05 13.40 -6.88
CA TYR A 94 0.94 14.04 -7.74
C TYR A 94 1.66 13.08 -8.69
N PHE A 95 1.36 11.78 -8.62
CA PHE A 95 1.96 10.75 -9.49
C PHE A 95 0.90 10.07 -10.37
N PRO A 96 0.23 10.80 -11.29
CA PRO A 96 -0.82 10.24 -12.15
C PRO A 96 -0.30 9.19 -13.14
N MET A 97 1.02 9.11 -13.36
CA MET A 97 1.67 8.14 -14.25
C MET A 97 2.26 6.93 -13.50
N LEU A 98 1.97 6.77 -12.21
CA LEU A 98 2.54 5.70 -11.40
C LEU A 98 2.09 4.32 -11.92
N ARG A 99 3.07 3.46 -12.16
CA ARG A 99 2.88 2.07 -12.61
C ARG A 99 3.36 1.06 -11.58
N ILE A 100 4.35 1.42 -10.77
CA ILE A 100 4.89 0.59 -9.71
C ILE A 100 4.77 1.34 -8.39
N LEU A 101 4.09 0.72 -7.44
CA LEU A 101 4.08 1.12 -6.05
C LEU A 101 4.51 -0.07 -5.20
N ASP A 102 5.58 0.11 -4.44
CA ASP A 102 6.08 -0.88 -3.51
C ASP A 102 6.30 -0.24 -2.15
N ILE A 103 5.52 -0.66 -1.17
CA ILE A 103 5.67 -0.22 0.23
C ILE A 103 5.89 -1.40 1.17
N SER A 104 6.47 -2.48 0.66
CA SER A 104 6.70 -3.71 1.42
C SER A 104 7.51 -3.49 2.70
N ASP A 105 7.27 -4.37 3.69
CA ASP A 105 7.96 -4.38 4.99
C ASP A 105 7.86 -3.07 5.79
N THR A 106 6.79 -2.32 5.58
CA THR A 106 6.55 -1.02 6.23
C THR A 106 5.37 -1.13 7.18
N PRO A 107 5.47 -0.79 8.48
CA PRO A 107 4.47 -1.07 9.51
C PRO A 107 3.28 -0.10 9.43
N ILE A 108 2.56 -0.13 8.32
CA ILE A 108 1.33 0.62 8.05
C ILE A 108 0.18 -0.38 7.85
N SER A 109 -1.02 -0.05 8.36
CA SER A 109 -2.15 -0.97 8.17
C SER A 109 -2.45 -1.18 6.68
N LEU A 110 -2.79 -2.42 6.27
CA LEU A 110 -3.17 -2.71 4.89
C LEU A 110 -4.35 -1.83 4.41
N VAL A 111 -5.27 -1.45 5.31
CA VAL A 111 -6.39 -0.56 4.97
C VAL A 111 -5.89 0.83 4.56
N GLN A 112 -4.94 1.40 5.30
CA GLN A 112 -4.31 2.67 4.95
C GLN A 112 -3.49 2.57 3.66
N ALA A 113 -2.74 1.47 3.47
CA ALA A 113 -2.02 1.20 2.22
C ALA A 113 -2.97 1.20 1.01
N LEU A 114 -4.14 0.56 1.13
CA LEU A 114 -5.18 0.57 0.11
C LEU A 114 -5.81 1.95 -0.09
N GLN A 115 -6.00 2.73 0.98
CA GLN A 115 -6.49 4.11 0.85
C GLN A 115 -5.53 5.00 0.07
N MET A 116 -4.23 4.84 0.27
CA MET A 116 -3.18 5.64 -0.38
C MET A 116 -3.23 5.57 -1.91
N VAL A 117 -3.75 4.48 -2.49
CA VAL A 117 -3.88 4.31 -3.94
C VAL A 117 -5.19 4.87 -4.52
N TYR A 118 -6.06 5.45 -3.70
CA TYR A 118 -7.30 6.09 -4.17
C TYR A 118 -7.10 7.10 -5.32
N PRO A 119 -6.05 7.95 -5.34
CA PRO A 119 -5.83 8.88 -6.45
C PRO A 119 -5.47 8.20 -7.77
N LEU A 120 -5.14 6.91 -7.75
CA LEU A 120 -4.73 6.11 -8.91
C LEU A 120 -5.90 5.34 -9.53
N GLN A 121 -7.14 5.59 -9.10
CA GLN A 121 -8.33 5.01 -9.71
C GLN A 121 -8.38 5.27 -11.22
N ASN A 122 -8.87 4.28 -11.98
CA ASN A 122 -8.94 4.32 -13.45
C ASN A 122 -7.59 4.43 -14.16
N THR A 123 -6.50 3.98 -13.53
CA THR A 123 -5.17 3.91 -14.15
C THR A 123 -4.74 2.46 -14.42
N ASN A 124 -3.61 2.30 -15.12
CA ASN A 124 -2.97 1.01 -15.35
C ASN A 124 -1.71 0.90 -14.48
N MET A 125 -1.66 -0.11 -13.62
CA MET A 125 -0.50 -0.40 -12.77
C MET A 125 0.08 -1.76 -13.11
N ASP A 126 1.41 -1.83 -13.13
CA ASP A 126 2.12 -3.11 -13.27
C ASP A 126 2.24 -3.81 -11.91
N LEU A 127 2.50 -3.05 -10.84
CA LEU A 127 2.71 -3.61 -9.51
C LEU A 127 2.12 -2.73 -8.41
N ILE A 128 1.36 -3.36 -7.52
CA ILE A 128 1.05 -2.87 -6.17
C ILE A 128 1.56 -3.92 -5.19
N ASN A 129 2.64 -3.59 -4.47
CA ASN A 129 3.25 -4.46 -3.48
C ASN A 129 3.03 -3.90 -2.06
N PHE A 130 2.16 -4.57 -1.32
CA PHE A 130 1.86 -4.33 0.09
C PHE A 130 2.27 -5.54 0.95
N HIS A 131 3.24 -6.34 0.50
CA HIS A 131 3.78 -7.45 1.29
C HIS A 131 4.17 -6.97 2.70
N HIS A 132 3.65 -7.65 3.72
CA HIS A 132 4.05 -7.47 5.11
C HIS A 132 3.98 -6.00 5.59
N VAL A 133 2.84 -5.32 5.36
CA VAL A 133 2.64 -3.96 5.88
C VAL A 133 1.95 -3.94 7.25
N SER A 134 1.03 -4.86 7.52
CA SER A 134 0.33 -4.98 8.81
C SER A 134 1.17 -5.69 9.88
N VAL A 135 2.36 -5.18 10.21
CA VAL A 135 3.37 -5.84 11.08
C VAL A 135 3.15 -5.59 12.58
N GLU A 136 2.53 -4.47 12.96
CA GLU A 136 2.36 -4.10 14.36
C GLU A 136 0.92 -3.61 14.64
N SER A 137 0.36 -4.02 15.79
CA SER A 137 -0.90 -3.45 16.28
C SER A 137 -0.67 -2.01 16.70
N SER A 138 -1.02 -1.05 15.84
CA SER A 138 -1.20 0.33 16.31
C SER A 138 -2.48 0.39 17.15
N GLN A 139 -2.59 1.35 18.08
CA GLN A 139 -3.87 1.57 18.79
C GLN A 139 -5.01 1.99 17.85
N THR A 140 -4.68 2.45 16.64
CA THR A 140 -5.62 3.05 15.70
C THR A 140 -6.19 2.04 14.70
N TYR A 141 -5.44 0.99 14.36
CA TYR A 141 -5.87 -0.04 13.41
C TYR A 141 -5.64 -1.43 13.99
N PRO A 142 -6.65 -2.32 13.91
CA PRO A 142 -6.48 -3.69 14.35
C PRO A 142 -5.39 -4.37 13.53
N TYR A 143 -4.60 -5.21 14.19
CA TYR A 143 -3.60 -6.05 13.54
C TYR A 143 -4.23 -7.06 12.58
N ASP A 144 -5.41 -7.57 12.94
CA ASP A 144 -6.17 -8.47 12.08
C ASP A 144 -6.97 -7.69 11.05
N VAL A 145 -6.79 -8.03 9.78
CA VAL A 145 -7.41 -7.32 8.65
C VAL A 145 -8.60 -8.08 8.12
N ILE A 146 -9.73 -7.39 7.95
CA ILE A 146 -10.92 -7.92 7.28
C ILE A 146 -11.07 -7.19 5.94
N LEU A 147 -10.94 -7.93 4.83
CA LEU A 147 -11.18 -7.37 3.50
C LEU A 147 -12.67 -7.29 3.22
N THR A 148 -13.23 -6.08 3.34
CA THR A 148 -14.62 -5.78 2.98
C THR A 148 -14.71 -5.22 1.56
N PRO A 149 -15.91 -5.23 0.93
CA PRO A 149 -16.16 -4.52 -0.32
C PRO A 149 -15.69 -3.07 -0.30
N LYS A 150 -15.86 -2.38 0.83
CA LYS A 150 -15.49 -0.97 0.96
C LYS A 150 -13.97 -0.76 0.97
N VAL A 151 -13.25 -1.65 1.64
CA VAL A 151 -11.77 -1.63 1.68
C VAL A 151 -11.19 -1.94 0.29
N MET A 152 -11.80 -2.86 -0.46
CA MET A 152 -11.33 -3.23 -1.80
C MET A 152 -11.73 -2.22 -2.89
N GLU A 153 -12.67 -1.30 -2.61
CA GLU A 153 -13.13 -0.29 -3.57
C GLU A 153 -11.97 0.56 -4.11
N TYR A 154 -10.97 0.85 -3.27
CA TYR A 154 -9.82 1.70 -3.62
C TYR A 154 -8.99 1.17 -4.80
N ILE A 155 -8.94 -0.15 -4.97
CA ILE A 155 -8.20 -0.79 -6.07
C ILE A 155 -9.11 -1.40 -7.14
N SER A 156 -10.44 -1.33 -6.95
CA SER A 156 -11.40 -2.03 -7.81
C SER A 156 -11.43 -1.51 -9.25
N THR A 157 -11.12 -0.23 -9.46
CA THR A 157 -11.10 0.44 -10.77
C THR A 157 -9.70 0.59 -11.36
N ILE A 158 -8.68 0.01 -10.73
CA ILE A 158 -7.31 0.01 -11.27
C ILE A 158 -7.13 -1.27 -12.11
N CYS A 159 -6.60 -1.14 -13.31
CA CYS A 159 -6.16 -2.28 -14.11
C CYS A 159 -4.76 -2.68 -13.62
N ILE A 160 -4.67 -3.69 -12.76
CA ILE A 160 -3.42 -4.08 -12.08
C ILE A 160 -2.95 -5.44 -12.60
N LYS A 161 -1.66 -5.56 -12.95
CA LYS A 161 -1.05 -6.85 -13.32
C LYS A 161 -0.67 -7.70 -12.11
N THR A 162 0.08 -7.12 -11.18
CA THR A 162 0.55 -7.82 -9.97
C THR A 162 0.04 -7.10 -8.73
N VAL A 163 -0.68 -7.83 -7.87
CA VAL A 163 -1.02 -7.39 -6.52
C VAL A 163 -0.43 -8.38 -5.52
N ASP A 164 0.36 -7.85 -4.61
CA ASP A 164 0.88 -8.58 -3.47
C ASP A 164 0.33 -7.99 -2.17
N ILE A 165 -0.47 -8.79 -1.47
CA ILE A 165 -1.00 -8.48 -0.14
C ILE A 165 -0.70 -9.63 0.83
N SER A 166 0.38 -10.38 0.58
CA SER A 166 0.85 -11.46 1.47
C SER A 166 1.33 -10.92 2.83
N GLU A 167 1.31 -11.78 3.85
CA GLU A 167 1.81 -11.47 5.21
C GLU A 167 1.14 -10.26 5.89
N ASN A 168 -0.13 -10.00 5.60
CA ASN A 168 -0.87 -8.84 6.14
C ASN A 168 -1.88 -9.16 7.24
N ASN A 169 -1.78 -10.36 7.83
CA ASN A 169 -2.70 -10.82 8.87
C ASN A 169 -4.18 -10.72 8.48
N ILE A 170 -4.48 -10.90 7.19
CA ILE A 170 -5.86 -10.92 6.71
C ILE A 170 -6.53 -12.16 7.32
N CYS A 171 -7.52 -11.96 8.18
CA CYS A 171 -8.22 -13.05 8.88
C CYS A 171 -9.55 -13.41 8.22
N SER A 172 -10.11 -12.50 7.41
CA SER A 172 -11.40 -12.70 6.77
C SER A 172 -11.52 -11.91 5.48
N ILE A 173 -12.22 -12.49 4.50
CA ILE A 173 -12.61 -11.84 3.25
C ILE A 173 -14.13 -11.91 3.18
N ARG A 174 -14.79 -10.75 3.25
CA ARG A 174 -16.25 -10.67 3.16
C ARG A 174 -16.71 -10.92 1.73
N ASN A 175 -17.96 -11.35 1.61
CA ASN A 175 -18.58 -11.56 0.30
C ASN A 175 -18.47 -10.29 -0.56
N LYS A 176 -18.24 -10.51 -1.84
CA LYS A 176 -18.03 -9.56 -2.92
C LYS A 176 -16.68 -8.85 -2.95
N SER A 177 -15.84 -8.93 -1.92
CA SER A 177 -14.57 -8.18 -1.86
C SER A 177 -13.64 -8.42 -3.06
N LEU A 178 -13.52 -9.68 -3.53
CA LEU A 178 -12.61 -10.05 -4.64
C LEU A 178 -13.26 -10.01 -6.04
N ILE A 179 -14.58 -9.86 -6.15
CA ILE A 179 -15.29 -9.85 -7.44
C ILE A 179 -15.68 -8.43 -7.89
N LEU A 180 -15.26 -7.42 -7.14
CA LEU A 180 -15.55 -6.01 -7.45
C LEU A 180 -14.57 -5.40 -8.45
N PHE A 181 -13.50 -6.09 -8.81
CA PHE A 181 -12.58 -5.60 -9.83
C PHE A 181 -13.30 -5.38 -11.15
N GLN A 182 -13.20 -4.16 -11.67
CA GLN A 182 -13.77 -3.77 -12.96
C GLN A 182 -12.96 -4.35 -14.12
N TYR A 183 -11.67 -4.64 -13.89
CA TYR A 183 -10.73 -5.12 -14.90
C TYR A 183 -10.03 -6.44 -14.47
N PRO A 184 -10.78 -7.50 -14.17
CA PRO A 184 -10.20 -8.78 -13.73
C PRO A 184 -9.22 -9.36 -14.77
N GLN A 185 -9.42 -9.10 -16.05
CA GLN A 185 -8.53 -9.52 -17.13
C GLN A 185 -7.13 -8.91 -17.05
N CYS A 186 -6.92 -7.85 -16.27
CA CYS A 186 -5.60 -7.24 -16.13
C CYS A 186 -4.66 -8.05 -15.23
N PHE A 187 -5.20 -8.86 -14.31
CA PHE A 187 -4.40 -9.62 -13.35
C PHE A 187 -3.57 -10.70 -14.05
N GLU A 188 -2.26 -10.60 -13.84
CA GLU A 188 -1.27 -11.62 -14.20
C GLU A 188 -0.82 -12.37 -12.95
N GLN A 189 -0.74 -11.71 -11.79
CA GLN A 189 -0.27 -12.30 -10.54
C GLN A 189 -1.10 -11.78 -9.35
N LEU A 190 -1.59 -12.71 -8.53
CA LEU A 190 -2.25 -12.41 -7.27
C LEU A 190 -1.59 -13.21 -6.15
N ILE A 191 -0.96 -12.49 -5.21
CA ILE A 191 -0.17 -13.07 -4.13
C ILE A 191 -0.89 -12.77 -2.81
N LEU A 192 -1.39 -13.83 -2.17
CA LEU A 192 -2.17 -13.78 -0.94
C LEU A 192 -1.52 -14.55 0.21
N SER A 193 -0.34 -15.13 -0.01
CA SER A 193 0.31 -16.09 0.88
C SER A 193 0.51 -15.60 2.31
N ALA A 194 0.63 -16.57 3.23
CA ALA A 194 0.90 -16.32 4.64
C ALA A 194 -0.08 -15.35 5.34
N ASN A 195 -1.36 -15.40 4.93
CA ASN A 195 -2.48 -14.77 5.63
C ASN A 195 -3.28 -15.79 6.47
N LYS A 196 -4.22 -15.31 7.27
CA LYS A 196 -4.96 -16.13 8.26
C LYS A 196 -6.38 -16.53 7.83
N PHE A 197 -6.83 -16.26 6.61
CA PHE A 197 -8.21 -16.57 6.19
C PHE A 197 -8.34 -17.96 5.53
N GLY A 198 -9.52 -18.58 5.54
CA GLY A 198 -9.77 -19.85 4.82
C GLY A 198 -10.59 -19.64 3.55
N ILE A 199 -10.24 -20.31 2.44
CA ILE A 199 -10.95 -20.16 1.16
C ILE A 199 -12.41 -20.60 1.22
N GLY A 200 -12.75 -21.55 2.10
CA GLY A 200 -14.12 -22.06 2.25
C GLY A 200 -15.17 -20.98 2.52
N TYR A 201 -14.79 -19.89 3.19
CA TYR A 201 -15.71 -18.81 3.55
C TYR A 201 -16.11 -17.89 2.39
N PHE A 202 -15.34 -17.85 1.30
CA PHE A 202 -15.61 -17.01 0.13
C PHE A 202 -15.44 -17.77 -1.19
N ILE A 203 -15.53 -19.10 -1.14
CA ILE A 203 -15.25 -19.99 -2.29
C ILE A 203 -16.10 -19.64 -3.52
N THR A 204 -17.35 -19.21 -3.33
CA THR A 204 -18.22 -18.81 -4.44
C THR A 204 -17.70 -17.57 -5.17
N ASP A 205 -17.22 -16.57 -4.43
CA ASP A 205 -16.65 -15.36 -5.00
C ASP A 205 -15.29 -15.64 -5.62
N PHE A 206 -14.49 -16.50 -4.99
CA PHE A 206 -13.23 -16.94 -5.55
C PHE A 206 -13.41 -17.65 -6.90
N LEU A 207 -14.33 -18.62 -7.00
CA LEU A 207 -14.62 -19.32 -8.25
C LEU A 207 -15.09 -18.36 -9.35
N ARG A 208 -15.88 -17.34 -8.98
CA ARG A 208 -16.30 -16.29 -9.90
C ARG A 208 -15.13 -15.42 -10.35
N PHE A 209 -14.24 -15.04 -9.43
CA PHE A 209 -13.02 -14.30 -9.77
C PHE A 209 -12.15 -15.10 -10.74
N VAL A 210 -11.86 -16.37 -10.43
CA VAL A 210 -11.07 -17.28 -11.29
C VAL A 210 -11.68 -17.43 -12.69
N TYR A 211 -13.01 -17.45 -12.80
CA TYR A 211 -13.69 -17.48 -14.09
C TYR A 211 -13.48 -16.19 -14.93
N LEU A 212 -13.31 -15.04 -14.27
CA LEU A 212 -13.17 -13.73 -14.93
C LEU A 212 -11.72 -13.34 -15.25
N VAL A 213 -10.74 -13.86 -14.51
CA VAL A 213 -9.31 -13.55 -14.71
C VAL A 213 -8.70 -14.42 -15.81
N THR A 214 -8.59 -13.87 -17.02
CA THR A 214 -8.12 -14.63 -18.19
C THR A 214 -6.60 -14.68 -18.35
N ASN A 215 -5.87 -13.76 -17.71
CA ASN A 215 -4.42 -13.60 -17.87
C ASN A 215 -3.61 -14.06 -16.65
N LEU A 216 -4.26 -14.68 -15.67
CA LEU A 216 -3.62 -15.07 -14.41
C LEU A 216 -2.58 -16.17 -14.66
N THR A 217 -1.32 -15.84 -14.40
CA THR A 217 -0.16 -16.74 -14.51
C THR A 217 0.32 -17.25 -13.16
N LEU A 218 0.09 -16.50 -12.09
CA LEU A 218 0.43 -16.87 -10.72
C LEU A 218 -0.73 -16.56 -9.77
N PHE A 219 -1.13 -17.57 -9.00
CA PHE A 219 -2.00 -17.41 -7.84
C PHE A 219 -1.30 -18.03 -6.64
N ASP A 220 -0.72 -17.20 -5.78
CA ASP A 220 -0.02 -17.68 -4.59
C ASP A 220 -0.95 -17.66 -3.37
N TYR A 221 -1.38 -18.86 -2.97
CA TYR A 221 -2.19 -19.14 -1.78
C TYR A 221 -1.39 -19.97 -0.76
N SER A 222 -0.06 -19.97 -0.84
CA SER A 222 0.79 -20.75 0.04
C SER A 222 0.68 -20.30 1.50
N TYR A 223 0.88 -21.23 2.44
CA TYR A 223 0.81 -20.99 3.89
C TYR A 223 -0.55 -20.51 4.41
N ILE A 224 -1.63 -20.74 3.65
CA ILE A 224 -3.00 -20.48 4.06
C ILE A 224 -3.79 -21.80 4.09
N PRO A 225 -4.41 -22.19 5.21
CA PRO A 225 -5.20 -23.41 5.25
C PRO A 225 -6.54 -23.21 4.51
N LEU A 226 -7.01 -24.25 3.84
CA LEU A 226 -8.30 -24.21 3.13
C LEU A 226 -9.48 -23.91 4.08
N GLU A 227 -9.40 -24.44 5.30
CA GLU A 227 -10.40 -24.28 6.34
C GLU A 227 -9.73 -24.36 7.73
N TYR A 228 -10.22 -23.55 8.67
CA TYR A 228 -9.84 -23.64 10.07
C TYR A 228 -10.86 -24.51 10.82
N LYS A 229 -10.45 -25.72 11.21
CA LYS A 229 -11.28 -26.59 12.06
C LYS A 229 -11.63 -25.97 13.42
N ASN A 230 -10.81 -25.03 13.89
CA ASN A 230 -11.03 -24.30 15.12
C ASN A 230 -10.95 -22.79 14.84
N PRO A 231 -12.06 -22.03 14.98
CA PRO A 231 -12.08 -20.59 14.71
C PRO A 231 -11.23 -19.77 15.69
N GLN A 232 -10.72 -20.36 16.77
CA GLN A 232 -9.77 -19.69 17.68
C GLN A 232 -8.48 -19.24 16.98
N PHE A 233 -8.08 -19.90 15.89
CA PHE A 233 -6.95 -19.49 15.07
C PHE A 233 -7.22 -18.25 14.21
N LEU A 234 -8.50 -17.81 14.12
CA LEU A 234 -8.93 -16.61 13.41
C LEU A 234 -9.02 -15.38 14.33
N HIS A 235 -8.50 -15.44 15.57
CA HIS A 235 -8.58 -14.42 16.63
C HIS A 235 -9.22 -13.09 16.17
N TYR A 236 -10.52 -12.95 16.35
CA TYR A 236 -11.18 -11.67 16.18
C TYR A 236 -10.98 -10.90 17.48
N SER A 237 -10.20 -9.82 17.46
CA SER A 237 -10.44 -8.76 18.43
C SER A 237 -11.85 -8.21 18.12
N SER A 238 -12.84 -8.56 18.93
CA SER A 238 -14.26 -8.23 18.74
C SER A 238 -14.58 -6.75 18.87
N ASP A 239 -13.57 -5.88 19.00
CA ASP A 239 -13.74 -4.52 19.52
C ASP A 239 -13.74 -3.44 18.43
N PHE A 240 -13.63 -3.80 17.15
CA PHE A 240 -13.54 -2.83 16.05
C PHE A 240 -14.41 -3.22 14.84
N GLU A 241 -15.73 -3.04 14.96
CA GLU A 241 -16.57 -2.77 13.79
C GLU A 241 -16.53 -1.25 13.54
N VAL A 242 -15.75 -0.81 12.55
CA VAL A 242 -15.76 0.56 12.01
C VAL A 242 -16.33 0.53 10.60
#